data_AF-A0A2P8D3P0-F1
#
_entry.id   AF-A0A2P8D3P0-F1
#
_cell.length_a   1.000
_cell.length_b   1.000
_cell.length_c   1.000
_cell.angle_alpha   90.00
_cell.angle_beta   90.00
_cell.angle_gamma   90.00
#
_symmetry.space_group_name_H-M   'P 1'
#
loop_
_entity.id
_entity.type
_entity.pdbx_description
1 polymer ?
#
loop_
_entity_poly.entity_id
_entity_poly.type
_entity_poly.pdbx_seq_one_letter_code
_entity_poly.pdbx_strand_id
1 'polypeptide(L)'
;MTRTTFTWPRIPLQRRAAEPTRDGRTGAADRPAAPARRITGATVFYLIVTAVLIGYTAMAFGMDWRTDAGRIGPGYFPRILGVIGVALAALATIGSLRPTAAGPGEAAPRHPWPVAATCAGLAGFAAVMVPVGAIVTGALLLTGLLLLVDRTRPVRAAALGIGFPIALYVVFDILLNAALPSGVLPFL
;
A
#
# COMPACT_ATOMS: atom_id res chain seq x y z
N MET A 1 14.94 3.55 -68.98
CA MET A 1 15.63 4.72 -68.38
C MET A 1 15.04 4.85 -66.98
N THR A 2 15.74 4.60 -65.87
CA THR A 2 16.93 5.30 -65.37
C THR A 2 17.64 4.39 -64.36
N ARG A 3 18.91 4.01 -64.61
CA ARG A 3 19.74 3.24 -63.66
C ARG A 3 20.44 4.21 -62.72
N THR A 4 20.07 4.24 -61.44
CA THR A 4 20.80 4.95 -60.40
C THR A 4 21.84 4.01 -59.79
N THR A 5 23.10 4.27 -60.12
CA THR A 5 24.28 3.57 -59.58
C THR A 5 24.54 4.06 -58.16
N PHE A 6 24.31 3.20 -57.17
CA PHE A 6 24.64 3.41 -55.76
C PHE A 6 26.10 3.02 -55.52
N THR A 7 27.00 4.01 -55.43
CA THR A 7 28.42 3.83 -55.13
C THR A 7 28.67 3.88 -53.63
N TRP A 8 29.06 2.74 -53.06
CA TRP A 8 29.45 2.60 -51.65
C TRP A 8 30.75 3.35 -51.31
N PRO A 9 30.88 3.98 -50.13
CA PRO A 9 32.15 4.54 -49.66
C PRO A 9 33.09 3.43 -49.19
N ARG A 10 34.33 3.45 -49.70
CA ARG A 10 35.40 2.54 -49.29
C ARG A 10 35.91 2.94 -47.90
N ILE A 11 35.65 2.11 -46.90
CA ILE A 11 36.26 2.22 -45.57
C ILE A 11 37.73 1.84 -45.70
N PRO A 12 38.70 2.70 -45.32
CA PRO A 12 40.09 2.31 -45.26
C PRO A 12 40.28 1.27 -44.15
N LEU A 13 40.66 0.06 -44.55
CA LEU A 13 41.16 -0.99 -43.66
C LEU A 13 42.43 -0.47 -42.97
N GLN A 14 42.27 0.09 -41.77
CA GLN A 14 43.41 0.39 -40.93
C GLN A 14 44.05 -0.93 -40.47
N ARG A 15 45.32 -1.04 -40.82
CA ARG A 15 46.24 -2.12 -40.49
C ARG A 15 46.22 -2.44 -39.01
N ARG A 16 46.21 -3.75 -38.73
CA ARG A 16 46.63 -4.36 -37.47
C ARG A 16 47.94 -3.72 -36.99
N ALA A 17 47.91 -3.12 -35.80
CA ALA A 17 49.04 -3.18 -34.90
C ALA A 17 48.85 -4.43 -34.04
N ALA A 18 49.68 -5.44 -34.29
CA ALA A 18 49.93 -6.47 -33.30
C ALA A 18 50.81 -5.84 -32.23
N GLU A 19 50.39 -5.90 -30.97
CA GLU A 19 51.36 -5.81 -29.88
C GLU A 19 50.99 -6.80 -28.76
N PRO A 20 51.98 -7.56 -28.27
CA PRO A 20 51.80 -8.70 -27.40
C PRO A 20 51.82 -8.24 -25.93
N THR A 21 51.07 -8.91 -25.07
CA THR A 21 51.58 -9.64 -23.90
C THR A 21 50.41 -10.01 -23.03
N ARG A 22 50.10 -11.30 -23.09
CA ARG A 22 49.23 -12.01 -22.17
C ARG A 22 49.99 -12.12 -20.84
N ASP A 23 49.92 -11.07 -20.03
CA ASP A 23 50.52 -11.12 -18.69
C ASP A 23 49.54 -11.81 -17.72
N GLY A 24 50.02 -12.92 -17.16
CA GLY A 24 49.27 -13.86 -16.36
C GLY A 24 49.00 -13.35 -14.95
N ARG A 25 47.98 -12.50 -14.79
CA ARG A 25 47.28 -12.36 -13.50
C ARG A 25 46.01 -13.18 -13.48
N THR A 26 46.20 -14.46 -13.28
CA THR A 26 45.17 -15.36 -12.74
C THR A 26 44.72 -14.88 -11.37
N GLY A 27 43.44 -14.55 -11.24
CA GLY A 27 42.60 -15.22 -10.25
C GLY A 27 42.48 -14.61 -8.84
N ALA A 28 42.73 -13.33 -8.63
CA ALA A 28 42.12 -12.65 -7.48
C ALA A 28 40.76 -12.13 -7.94
N ALA A 29 39.75 -12.98 -7.78
CA ALA A 29 38.36 -12.68 -8.11
C ALA A 29 37.98 -11.28 -7.63
N ASP A 30 37.71 -10.41 -8.60
CA ASP A 30 36.94 -9.19 -8.46
C ASP A 30 35.52 -9.64 -8.06
N ARG A 31 35.37 -10.08 -6.80
CA ARG A 31 34.06 -10.38 -6.24
C ARG A 31 33.34 -9.03 -6.25
N PRO A 32 32.25 -8.86 -7.01
CA PRO A 32 31.51 -7.62 -6.95
C PRO A 32 31.17 -7.39 -5.48
N ALA A 33 31.71 -6.30 -4.91
CA ALA A 33 31.48 -5.94 -3.53
C ALA A 33 29.96 -5.98 -3.30
N ALA A 34 29.52 -6.82 -2.38
CA ALA A 34 28.09 -7.01 -2.13
C ALA A 34 27.46 -5.62 -1.95
N PRO A 35 26.41 -5.26 -2.71
CA PRO A 35 25.89 -3.91 -2.70
C PRO A 35 25.48 -3.57 -1.27
N ALA A 36 26.15 -2.56 -0.69
CA ALA A 36 25.88 -2.13 0.67
C ALA A 36 24.40 -1.76 0.79
N ARG A 37 23.67 -2.42 1.69
CA ARG A 37 22.27 -2.12 1.98
C ARG A 37 22.19 -0.67 2.49
N ARG A 38 21.69 0.24 1.64
CA ARG A 38 21.47 1.63 2.04
C ARG A 38 20.16 1.71 2.80
N ILE A 39 20.23 2.09 4.08
CA ILE A 39 19.03 2.46 4.84
C ILE A 39 18.50 3.75 4.23
N THR A 40 17.33 3.68 3.62
CA THR A 40 16.65 4.85 3.03
C THR A 40 15.60 5.39 4.00
N GLY A 41 15.15 6.63 3.79
CA GLY A 41 14.02 7.18 4.55
C GLY A 41 12.75 6.33 4.43
N ALA A 42 12.53 5.67 3.30
CA ALA A 42 11.43 4.73 3.10
C ALA A 42 11.58 3.48 4.00
N THR A 43 12.79 2.95 4.13
CA THR A 43 13.09 1.83 5.05
C THR A 43 12.76 2.20 6.50
N VAL A 44 13.19 3.40 6.94
CA VAL A 44 12.89 3.89 8.30
C VAL A 44 11.38 4.04 8.49
N PHE A 45 10.68 4.61 7.52
CA PHE A 45 9.22 4.73 7.56
C PHE A 45 8.52 3.38 7.69
N TYR A 46 8.83 2.41 6.82
CA TYR A 46 8.20 1.08 6.88
C TYR A 46 8.55 0.33 8.17
N LEU A 47 9.75 0.53 8.71
CA LEU A 47 10.15 -0.05 9.99
C LEU A 47 9.33 0.53 11.14
N ILE A 48 9.13 1.85 11.18
CA ILE A 48 8.27 2.50 12.18
C ILE A 48 6.84 2.00 12.05
N VAL A 49 6.27 1.98 10.84
CA VAL A 49 4.91 1.47 10.59
C VAL A 49 4.77 0.02 11.04
N THR A 50 5.77 -0.83 10.75
CA THR A 50 5.78 -2.23 11.17
C THR A 50 5.79 -2.33 12.70
N ALA A 51 6.65 -1.57 13.39
CA ALA A 51 6.71 -1.56 14.84
C ALA A 51 5.38 -1.11 15.49
N VAL A 52 4.77 -0.05 14.94
CA VAL A 52 3.45 0.42 15.39
C VAL A 52 2.38 -0.64 15.19
N LEU A 53 2.35 -1.31 14.02
CA LEU A 53 1.38 -2.37 13.75
C LEU A 53 1.60 -3.61 14.63
N ILE A 54 2.84 -3.94 14.98
CA ILE A 54 3.13 -5.00 15.97
C ILE A 54 2.53 -4.63 17.33
N GLY A 55 2.76 -3.39 17.79
CA GLY A 55 2.19 -2.91 19.06
C GLY A 55 0.66 -2.94 19.07
N TYR A 56 0.03 -2.43 18.00
CA TYR A 56 -1.42 -2.51 17.78
C TYR A 56 -1.93 -3.96 17.81
N THR A 57 -1.24 -4.85 17.11
CA THR A 57 -1.61 -6.27 17.02
C THR A 57 -1.48 -6.95 18.39
N ALA A 58 -0.41 -6.67 19.13
CA ALA A 58 -0.22 -7.20 20.48
C ALA A 58 -1.35 -6.77 21.43
N MET A 59 -1.75 -5.51 21.39
CA MET A 59 -2.93 -5.03 22.14
C MET A 59 -4.21 -5.76 21.70
N ALA A 60 -4.37 -6.01 20.39
CA ALA A 60 -5.51 -6.75 19.87
C ALA A 60 -5.58 -8.20 20.36
N PHE A 61 -4.44 -8.86 20.56
CA PHE A 61 -4.39 -10.20 21.15
C PHE A 61 -4.76 -10.23 22.64
N GLY A 62 -4.71 -9.10 23.34
CA GLY A 62 -5.18 -8.96 24.72
C GLY A 62 -6.71 -8.82 24.86
N MET A 63 -7.45 -8.58 23.78
CA MET A 63 -8.92 -8.42 23.79
C MET A 63 -9.64 -9.74 23.47
N ASP A 64 -10.83 -9.99 24.00
CA ASP A 64 -11.56 -11.24 23.74
C ASP A 64 -11.88 -11.48 22.26
N TRP A 65 -11.72 -12.73 21.82
CA TRP A 65 -12.03 -13.17 20.46
C TRP A 65 -13.55 -13.30 20.23
N ARG A 66 -14.26 -13.77 21.25
CA ARG A 66 -15.72 -13.87 21.30
C ARG A 66 -16.22 -13.33 22.63
N THR A 67 -17.43 -12.83 22.65
CA THR A 67 -18.12 -12.47 23.90
C THR A 67 -18.66 -13.73 24.59
N ASP A 68 -19.02 -13.62 25.86
CA ASP A 68 -19.64 -14.71 26.63
C ASP A 68 -20.95 -15.22 26.00
N ALA A 69 -21.63 -14.36 25.25
CA ALA A 69 -22.83 -14.69 24.48
C ALA A 69 -22.54 -15.42 23.15
N GLY A 70 -21.29 -15.83 22.91
CA GLY A 70 -20.86 -16.54 21.69
C GLY A 70 -20.73 -15.64 20.45
N ARG A 71 -20.92 -14.33 20.58
CA ARG A 71 -20.82 -13.35 19.49
C ARG A 71 -19.37 -12.99 19.23
N ILE A 72 -19.10 -12.35 18.09
CA ILE A 72 -17.77 -11.85 17.78
C ILE A 72 -17.35 -10.79 18.80
N GLY A 73 -16.17 -10.98 19.39
CA GLY A 73 -15.59 -10.09 20.38
C GLY A 73 -14.82 -8.93 19.75
N PRO A 74 -14.52 -7.89 20.54
CA PRO A 74 -13.83 -6.68 20.06
C PRO A 74 -12.41 -6.96 19.55
N GLY A 75 -11.79 -8.08 19.95
CA GLY A 75 -10.46 -8.50 19.48
C GLY A 75 -10.43 -9.11 18.09
N TYR A 76 -11.56 -9.58 17.55
CA TYR A 76 -11.60 -10.34 16.28
C TYR A 76 -11.03 -9.56 15.09
N PHE A 77 -11.62 -8.38 14.79
CA PHE A 77 -11.18 -7.57 13.65
C PHE A 77 -9.77 -6.99 13.83
N PRO A 78 -9.43 -6.39 14.99
CA PRO A 78 -8.11 -5.81 15.19
C PRO A 78 -6.97 -6.83 15.06
N ARG A 79 -7.18 -8.10 15.45
CA ARG A 79 -6.18 -9.15 15.28
C ARG A 79 -5.98 -9.51 13.81
N ILE A 80 -7.06 -9.69 13.04
CA ILE A 80 -6.96 -10.03 11.60
C ILE A 80 -6.28 -8.89 10.85
N LEU A 81 -6.75 -7.64 11.05
CA LEU A 81 -6.16 -6.46 10.42
C LEU A 81 -4.71 -6.24 10.87
N GLY A 82 -4.41 -6.48 12.14
CA GLY A 82 -3.08 -6.39 12.70
C GLY A 82 -2.12 -7.38 12.05
N VAL A 83 -2.47 -8.67 12.01
CA VAL A 83 -1.64 -9.73 11.42
C VAL A 83 -1.38 -9.47 9.93
N ILE A 84 -2.44 -9.16 9.16
CA ILE A 84 -2.29 -8.85 7.73
C ILE A 84 -1.44 -7.59 7.55
N GLY A 85 -1.70 -6.54 8.33
CA GLY A 85 -0.96 -5.28 8.28
C GLY A 85 0.52 -5.46 8.60
N VAL A 86 0.85 -6.20 9.66
CA VAL A 86 2.24 -6.53 10.02
C VAL A 86 2.91 -7.30 8.88
N ALA A 87 2.23 -8.29 8.29
CA ALA A 87 2.78 -9.06 7.18
C ALA A 87 3.09 -8.17 5.96
N LEU A 88 2.15 -7.31 5.56
CA LEU A 88 2.34 -6.39 4.43
C LEU A 88 3.42 -5.34 4.72
N ALA A 89 3.46 -4.78 5.93
CA ALA A 89 4.46 -3.80 6.32
C ALA A 89 5.87 -4.41 6.41
N ALA A 90 5.98 -5.65 6.90
CA ALA A 90 7.23 -6.41 6.89
C ALA A 90 7.69 -6.69 5.46
N LEU A 91 6.79 -7.12 4.57
CA LEU A 91 7.10 -7.31 3.15
C LEU A 91 7.57 -6.01 2.49
N ALA A 92 6.91 -4.87 2.77
CA ALA A 92 7.33 -3.56 2.28
C ALA A 92 8.72 -3.15 2.83
N THR A 93 8.98 -3.42 4.11
CA THR A 93 10.29 -3.19 4.74
C THR A 93 11.37 -4.02 4.04
N ILE A 94 11.14 -5.32 3.84
CA ILE A 94 12.05 -6.23 3.14
C ILE A 94 12.27 -5.77 1.70
N GLY A 95 11.21 -5.35 1.01
CA GLY A 95 11.25 -4.80 -0.35
C GLY A 95 12.10 -3.53 -0.43
N SER A 96 11.97 -2.62 0.54
CA SER A 96 12.74 -1.37 0.60
C SER A 96 14.25 -1.59 0.76
N LEU A 97 14.64 -2.75 1.27
CA LEU A 97 16.04 -3.12 1.48
C LEU A 97 16.65 -3.80 0.24
N ARG A 98 15.85 -4.07 -0.79
CA ARG A 98 16.35 -4.58 -2.07
C ARG A 98 16.82 -3.40 -2.93
N PRO A 99 17.99 -3.49 -3.60
CA PRO A 99 18.41 -2.49 -4.56
C PRO A 99 17.43 -2.48 -5.73
N THR A 100 16.48 -1.55 -5.71
CA THR A 100 15.64 -1.26 -6.87
C THR A 100 16.44 -0.34 -7.78
N ALA A 101 16.62 -0.73 -9.06
CA ALA A 101 17.07 0.20 -10.09
C ALA A 101 16.10 1.38 -10.02
N ALA A 102 16.60 2.55 -9.63
CA ALA A 102 15.78 3.71 -9.31
C ALA A 102 14.85 4.03 -10.50
N GLY A 103 13.63 3.54 -10.47
CA GLY A 103 12.52 4.11 -11.23
C GLY A 103 12.30 5.52 -10.68
N PRO A 104 11.85 6.47 -11.50
CA PRO A 104 11.58 7.83 -11.05
C PRO A 104 10.70 7.77 -9.80
N GLY A 105 11.30 8.09 -8.66
CA GLY A 105 10.58 8.36 -7.45
C GLY A 105 9.90 9.70 -7.66
N GLU A 106 8.76 9.69 -8.36
CA GLU A 106 7.85 10.82 -8.36
C GLU A 106 7.42 10.99 -6.90
N ALA A 107 8.14 11.86 -6.20
CA ALA A 107 7.68 12.45 -4.97
C ALA A 107 6.44 13.28 -5.36
N ALA A 108 5.29 12.59 -5.46
CA ALA A 108 4.01 13.25 -5.59
C ALA A 108 3.95 14.35 -4.52
N PRO A 109 3.55 15.58 -4.87
CA PRO A 109 3.46 16.67 -3.91
C PRO A 109 2.66 16.20 -2.70
N ARG A 110 3.34 16.01 -1.57
CA ARG A 110 2.71 15.57 -0.32
C ARG A 110 1.98 16.76 0.26
N HIS A 111 0.77 17.01 -0.23
CA HIS A 111 -0.09 17.96 0.42
C HIS A 111 -0.56 17.32 1.76
N PRO A 112 -0.30 17.91 2.93
CA PRO A 112 -0.69 17.31 4.21
C PRO A 112 -2.21 17.31 4.41
N TRP A 113 -2.94 18.15 3.65
CA TRP A 113 -4.38 18.30 3.76
C TRP A 113 -5.20 17.01 3.58
N PRO A 114 -5.03 16.18 2.53
CA PRO A 114 -5.83 14.96 2.40
C PRO A 114 -5.59 13.99 3.57
N VAL A 115 -4.37 13.94 4.11
CA VAL A 115 -4.06 13.12 5.30
C VAL A 115 -4.80 13.66 6.52
N ALA A 116 -4.68 14.97 6.78
CA ALA A 116 -5.38 15.61 7.90
C ALA A 116 -6.91 15.47 7.79
N ALA A 117 -7.47 15.67 6.59
CA ALA A 117 -8.89 15.50 6.32
C ALA A 117 -9.34 14.04 6.47
N THR A 118 -8.50 13.07 6.09
CA THR A 118 -8.79 11.64 6.31
C THR A 118 -8.80 11.31 7.80
N CYS A 119 -7.80 11.78 8.56
CA CYS A 119 -7.75 11.60 10.01
C CYS A 119 -8.96 12.24 10.71
N ALA A 120 -9.32 13.47 10.32
CA ALA A 120 -10.49 14.15 10.85
C ALA A 120 -11.79 13.40 10.50
N GLY A 121 -11.92 12.91 9.26
CA GLY A 121 -13.06 12.10 8.83
C GLY A 121 -13.19 10.80 9.63
N LEU A 122 -12.09 10.10 9.88
CA LEU A 122 -12.08 8.88 10.70
C LEU A 122 -12.45 9.15 12.16
N ALA A 123 -11.94 10.24 12.75
CA ALA A 123 -12.33 10.65 14.10
C ALA A 123 -13.82 11.01 14.18
N GLY A 124 -14.31 11.75 13.18
CA GLY A 124 -15.73 12.09 13.05
C GLY A 124 -16.60 10.84 12.88
N PHE A 125 -16.17 9.88 12.07
CA PHE A 125 -16.86 8.59 11.92
C PHE A 125 -16.99 7.88 13.27
N ALA A 126 -15.91 7.77 14.05
CA ALA A 126 -15.95 7.12 15.36
C ALA A 126 -16.94 7.79 16.32
N ALA A 127 -17.05 9.12 16.30
CA ALA A 127 -17.98 9.86 17.15
C ALA A 127 -19.45 9.76 16.69
N VAL A 128 -19.68 9.75 15.37
CA VAL A 128 -21.04 9.86 14.78
C VAL A 128 -21.67 8.49 14.53
N MET A 129 -20.88 7.43 14.35
CA MET A 129 -21.35 6.09 13.99
C MET A 129 -22.35 5.52 15.00
N VAL A 130 -22.18 5.77 16.30
CA VAL A 130 -23.07 5.24 17.34
C VAL A 130 -24.50 5.81 17.25
N PRO A 131 -24.70 7.15 17.26
CA PRO A 131 -26.05 7.71 17.14
C PRO A 131 -26.64 7.56 15.73
N VAL A 132 -25.83 7.62 14.67
CA VAL A 132 -26.34 7.69 13.30
C VAL A 132 -26.46 6.32 12.63
N GLY A 133 -25.60 5.38 12.99
CA GLY A 133 -25.60 4.02 12.46
C GLY A 133 -24.50 3.77 11.44
N ALA A 134 -24.04 2.52 11.38
CA ALA A 134 -22.85 2.12 10.61
C ALA A 134 -23.00 2.36 9.09
N ILE A 135 -24.18 2.10 8.54
CA ILE A 135 -24.43 2.22 7.09
C ILE A 135 -24.32 3.68 6.65
N VAL A 136 -25.04 4.58 7.31
CA VAL A 136 -25.12 5.99 6.92
C VAL A 136 -23.76 6.68 7.14
N THR A 137 -23.17 6.53 8.33
CA THR A 137 -21.88 7.16 8.62
C THR A 137 -20.76 6.57 7.76
N GLY A 138 -20.79 5.26 7.49
CA GLY A 138 -19.83 4.61 6.59
C GLY A 138 -19.97 5.08 5.14
N ALA A 139 -21.21 5.25 4.66
CA ALA A 139 -21.46 5.72 3.31
C ALA A 139 -20.99 7.15 3.08
N LEU A 140 -21.27 8.05 4.04
CA LEU A 140 -20.80 9.42 3.99
C LEU A 140 -19.27 9.51 4.06
N LEU A 141 -18.65 8.78 4.99
CA LEU A 141 -17.19 8.75 5.11
C LEU A 141 -16.54 8.25 3.81
N LEU A 142 -16.95 7.08 3.32
CA LEU A 142 -16.31 6.46 2.16
C LEU A 142 -16.53 7.30 0.89
N THR A 143 -17.74 7.80 0.67
CA THR A 143 -18.02 8.72 -0.45
C THR A 143 -17.16 9.99 -0.33
N GLY A 144 -17.11 10.59 0.86
CA GLY A 144 -16.32 11.80 1.11
C GLY A 144 -14.84 11.60 0.86
N LEU A 145 -14.26 10.46 1.29
CA LEU A 145 -12.86 10.11 1.04
C LEU A 145 -12.60 9.86 -0.45
N LEU A 146 -13.50 9.17 -1.16
CA LEU A 146 -13.37 8.95 -2.59
C LEU A 146 -13.44 10.26 -3.36
N LEU A 147 -14.33 11.18 -2.99
CA LEU A 147 -14.40 12.52 -3.56
C LEU A 147 -13.21 13.39 -3.18
N LEU A 148 -12.59 13.17 -2.02
CA LEU A 148 -11.39 13.88 -1.60
C LEU A 148 -10.18 13.49 -2.46
N VAL A 149 -10.08 12.20 -2.83
CA VAL A 149 -9.00 11.65 -3.65
C VAL A 149 -9.24 11.87 -5.15
N ASP A 150 -10.45 11.61 -5.63
CA ASP A 150 -10.83 11.74 -7.04
C ASP A 150 -12.18 12.46 -7.19
N ARG A 151 -12.11 13.76 -7.47
CA ARG A 151 -13.28 14.61 -7.71
C ARG A 151 -13.93 14.41 -9.08
N THR A 152 -13.27 13.71 -10.00
CA THR A 152 -13.70 13.65 -11.40
C THR A 152 -14.88 12.70 -11.64
N ARG A 153 -15.14 11.76 -10.72
CA ARG A 153 -16.13 10.70 -10.89
C ARG A 153 -17.08 10.57 -9.69
N PRO A 154 -17.90 11.61 -9.40
CA PRO A 154 -18.72 11.63 -8.20
C PRO A 154 -19.77 10.51 -8.15
N VAL A 155 -20.31 10.10 -9.30
CA VAL A 155 -21.28 9.00 -9.37
C VAL A 155 -20.64 7.67 -8.96
N ARG A 156 -19.42 7.38 -9.41
CA ARG A 156 -18.68 6.18 -9.01
C ARG A 156 -18.32 6.22 -7.53
N ALA A 157 -17.92 7.40 -7.03
CA ALA A 157 -17.63 7.60 -5.62
C ALA A 157 -18.87 7.33 -4.75
N ALA A 158 -20.05 7.82 -5.14
CA ALA A 158 -21.30 7.57 -4.43
C ALA A 158 -21.72 6.08 -4.51
N ALA A 159 -21.60 5.46 -5.69
CA ALA A 159 -21.96 4.05 -5.86
C ALA A 159 -21.09 3.12 -5.00
N LEU A 160 -19.77 3.32 -5.01
CA LEU A 160 -18.85 2.56 -4.16
C LEU A 160 -19.02 2.93 -2.68
N GLY A 161 -19.20 4.22 -2.41
CA GLY A 161 -19.40 4.79 -1.09
C GLY A 161 -20.62 4.22 -0.39
N ILE A 162 -21.72 3.98 -1.10
CA ILE A 162 -22.95 3.41 -0.53
C ILE A 162 -22.92 1.88 -0.58
N GLY A 163 -22.54 1.30 -1.73
CA GLY A 163 -22.59 -0.14 -1.94
C GLY A 163 -21.66 -0.92 -1.02
N PHE A 164 -20.46 -0.40 -0.75
CA PHE A 164 -19.48 -1.11 0.08
C PHE A 164 -19.89 -1.20 1.56
N PRO A 165 -20.33 -0.12 2.25
CA PRO A 165 -20.85 -0.20 3.62
C PRO A 165 -22.09 -1.08 3.75
N ILE A 166 -23.00 -1.08 2.77
CA ILE A 166 -24.16 -1.99 2.77
C ILE A 166 -23.70 -3.46 2.70
N ALA A 167 -22.79 -3.77 1.77
CA ALA A 167 -22.24 -5.12 1.66
C ALA A 167 -21.53 -5.55 2.95
N LEU A 168 -20.78 -4.63 3.57
CA LEU A 168 -20.08 -4.87 4.82
C LEU A 168 -21.06 -5.08 5.98
N TYR A 169 -22.16 -4.32 6.04
CA TYR A 169 -23.23 -4.51 7.01
C TYR A 169 -23.85 -5.90 6.89
N VAL A 170 -24.18 -6.35 5.68
CA VAL A 170 -24.68 -7.72 5.44
C VAL A 170 -23.70 -8.78 5.93
N VAL A 171 -22.41 -8.63 5.62
CA VAL A 171 -21.39 -9.59 6.06
C VAL A 171 -21.25 -9.58 7.59
N PHE A 172 -21.25 -8.42 8.23
CA PHE A 172 -21.06 -8.31 9.68
C PHE A 172 -22.29 -8.72 10.49
N ASP A 173 -23.45 -8.26 10.09
CA ASP A 173 -24.69 -8.51 10.82
C ASP A 173 -25.20 -9.94 10.57
N ILE A 174 -25.31 -10.35 9.29
CA ILE A 174 -25.92 -11.64 8.94
C ILE A 174 -24.92 -12.79 9.03
N LEU A 175 -23.74 -12.65 8.39
CA LEU A 175 -22.79 -13.76 8.30
C LEU A 175 -21.97 -13.96 9.57
N LEU A 176 -21.64 -12.86 10.24
CA LEU A 176 -20.72 -12.84 11.39
C LEU A 176 -21.45 -12.60 12.72
N ASN A 177 -22.77 -12.31 12.71
CA ASN A 177 -23.59 -12.04 13.90
C ASN A 177 -22.96 -10.99 14.84
N ALA A 178 -22.27 -10.02 14.26
CA ALA A 178 -21.68 -8.89 14.96
C ALA A 178 -22.75 -7.85 15.23
N ALA A 179 -22.87 -7.38 16.48
CA ALA A 179 -23.80 -6.29 16.81
C ALA A 179 -23.25 -4.98 16.23
N LEU A 180 -23.77 -4.56 15.07
CA LEU A 180 -23.48 -3.24 14.55
C LEU A 180 -24.50 -2.22 15.05
N PRO A 181 -24.08 -0.96 15.29
CA PRO A 181 -25.02 0.14 15.54
C PRO A 181 -25.95 0.35 14.33
N SER A 182 -27.23 0.06 14.51
CA SER A 182 -28.30 0.38 13.55
C SER A 182 -28.61 1.89 13.51
N GLY A 183 -28.33 2.60 14.60
CA GLY A 183 -28.47 4.04 14.70
C GLY A 183 -29.90 4.52 14.48
N VAL A 184 -30.08 5.55 13.65
CA VAL A 184 -31.39 6.16 13.37
C VAL A 184 -32.27 5.32 12.44
N LEU A 185 -31.74 4.23 11.87
CA LEU A 185 -32.50 3.33 11.00
C LEU A 185 -33.09 2.20 11.89
N PRO A 186 -34.39 2.27 12.25
CA PRO A 186 -35.02 1.34 13.19
C PRO A 186 -35.37 -0.03 12.58
N PHE A 187 -35.19 -0.20 11.26
CA PHE A 187 -35.84 -1.26 10.48
C PHE A 187 -34.91 -1.96 9.46
N LEU A 188 -33.63 -2.09 9.80
CA LEU A 188 -32.79 -3.19 9.30
C LEU A 188 -32.36 -4.03 10.50
#